data_AF-A0A4P6JW59-F1
#
_entry.id   AF-A0A4P6JW59-F1
#
_cell.length_a   1.000
_cell.length_b   1.000
_cell.length_c   1.000
_cell.angle_alpha   90.00
_cell.angle_beta   90.00
_cell.angle_gamma   90.00
#
_symmetry.space_group_name_H-M   'P 1'
#
loop_
_entity.id
_entity.type
_entity.pdbx_description
1 polymer ?
#
loop_
_entity_poly.entity_id
_entity_poly.type
_entity_poly.pdbx_seq_one_letter_code
_entity_poly.pdbx_strand_id
1 'polypeptide(L)'
;MSQQDPKKAIIENLSKASYLSPGDQKILRQHGLLAQAESIHFLKSLYLPPYGLYAVSYKNDAGQQRGGICLVRQDEQGEWQVRSVVHDNEKRQITQEEMQASQPWVLLSGAVGEKPFWAGGSVIDHGFGVTHVLLRGSNGVLLEDSVEENLVLFLADKQMETPIEALLYNHQQTLISTQTIFRRWEK
;
A
#
# COMPACT_ATOMS: atom_id res chain seq x y z
N MET A 1 19.15 16.82 -17.61
CA MET A 1 18.94 16.86 -16.14
C MET A 1 18.82 15.42 -15.68
N SER A 2 19.57 15.02 -14.65
CA SER A 2 19.51 13.64 -14.13
C SER A 2 18.19 13.47 -13.39
N GLN A 3 17.24 12.75 -13.97
CA GLN A 3 15.99 12.40 -13.30
C GLN A 3 16.34 11.60 -12.04
N GLN A 4 15.94 12.08 -10.86
CA GLN A 4 16.16 11.32 -9.63
C GLN A 4 15.32 10.03 -9.67
N ASP A 5 15.85 8.96 -9.07
CA ASP A 5 15.14 7.69 -8.92
C ASP A 5 14.12 7.81 -7.75
N PRO A 6 12.82 7.56 -7.95
CA PRO A 6 11.82 7.56 -6.88
C PRO A 6 12.20 6.65 -5.71
N LYS A 7 12.93 5.56 -5.95
CA LYS A 7 13.40 4.64 -4.92
C LYS A 7 14.34 5.33 -3.93
N LYS A 8 15.17 6.27 -4.40
CA LYS A 8 16.08 7.03 -3.55
C LYS A 8 15.30 7.90 -2.56
N ALA A 9 14.25 8.57 -3.01
CA ALA A 9 13.38 9.38 -2.15
C ALA A 9 12.71 8.52 -1.07
N ILE A 10 12.27 7.30 -1.43
CA ILE A 10 11.68 6.33 -0.49
C ILE A 10 12.72 5.87 0.54
N ILE A 11 13.92 5.47 0.10
CA ILE A 11 15.00 5.05 1.00
C ILE A 11 15.34 6.17 1.99
N GLU A 12 15.51 7.40 1.52
CA GLU A 12 15.82 8.55 2.37
C GLU A 12 14.69 8.86 3.36
N ASN A 13 13.43 8.79 2.91
CA ASN A 13 12.28 9.01 3.77
C ASN A 13 12.20 7.97 4.89
N LEU A 14 12.29 6.68 4.56
CA LEU A 14 12.16 5.58 5.52
C LEU A 14 13.35 5.46 6.48
N SER A 15 14.57 5.73 6.02
CA SER A 15 15.78 5.54 6.84
C SER A 15 16.22 6.78 7.61
N LYS A 16 15.87 7.98 7.14
CA LYS A 16 16.33 9.24 7.77
C LYS A 16 15.20 10.09 8.32
N ALA A 17 13.97 9.93 7.82
CA ALA A 17 12.85 10.82 8.10
C ALA A 17 13.25 12.31 7.99
N SER A 18 13.98 12.65 6.92
CA SER A 18 14.60 13.98 6.72
C SER A 18 13.60 15.15 6.68
N TYR A 19 12.32 14.85 6.47
CA TYR A 19 11.22 15.80 6.51
C TYR A 19 10.79 16.19 7.94
N LEU A 20 11.27 15.48 8.96
CA LEU A 20 10.98 15.76 10.37
C LEU A 20 12.10 16.57 11.02
N SER A 21 11.77 17.21 12.15
CA SER A 21 12.76 17.90 12.97
C SER A 21 13.79 16.92 13.55
N PRO A 22 15.02 17.36 13.88
CA PRO A 22 16.02 16.49 14.53
C PRO A 22 15.52 15.84 15.83
N GLY A 23 14.62 16.50 16.57
CA GLY A 23 14.00 15.97 17.78
C GLY A 23 13.09 14.78 17.48
N ASP A 24 12.22 14.92 16.48
CA ASP A 24 11.30 13.86 16.06
C ASP A 24 12.06 12.67 15.45
N GLN A 25 13.11 12.93 14.66
CA GLN A 25 13.99 11.88 14.13
C GLN A 25 14.62 11.06 15.26
N LYS A 26 15.06 11.73 16.33
CA LYS A 26 15.61 11.05 17.51
C LYS A 26 14.56 10.17 18.20
N ILE A 27 13.32 10.65 18.34
CA ILE A 27 12.21 9.88 18.90
C ILE A 27 11.95 8.63 18.04
N LEU A 28 11.85 8.77 16.71
CA LEU A 28 11.64 7.62 15.82
C LEU A 28 12.74 6.57 15.96
N ARG A 29 14.01 6.97 16.02
CA ARG A 29 15.13 6.05 16.25
C ARG A 29 15.05 5.35 17.60
N GLN A 30 14.76 6.10 18.68
CA GLN A 30 14.64 5.54 20.03
C GLN A 30 13.52 4.48 20.12
N HIS A 31 12.46 4.65 19.33
CA HIS A 31 11.37 3.68 19.24
C HIS A 31 11.58 2.60 18.16
N GLY A 32 12.73 2.59 17.48
CA GLY A 32 13.04 1.62 16.44
C GLY A 32 12.10 1.72 15.25
N LEU A 33 11.67 2.92 14.86
CA LEU A 33 10.67 3.15 13.80
C LEU A 33 11.29 3.49 12.43
N LEU A 34 12.59 3.78 12.37
CA LEU A 34 13.29 4.01 11.11
C LEU A 34 13.76 2.71 10.48
N ALA A 35 13.83 2.69 9.15
CA ALA A 35 14.35 1.57 8.38
C ALA A 35 15.89 1.56 8.32
N GLN A 36 16.48 0.38 8.41
CA GLN A 36 17.87 0.15 8.01
C GLN A 36 17.93 0.24 6.48
N ALA A 37 18.64 1.24 5.95
CA ALA A 37 18.58 1.60 4.53
C ALA A 37 18.94 0.43 3.59
N GLU A 38 19.95 -0.34 3.96
CA GLU A 38 20.44 -1.51 3.22
C GLU A 38 19.48 -2.71 3.23
N SER A 39 18.48 -2.71 4.12
CA SER A 39 17.48 -3.77 4.22
C SER A 39 16.22 -3.48 3.39
N ILE A 40 16.13 -2.31 2.75
CA ILE A 40 14.94 -1.90 2.00
C ILE A 40 14.91 -2.66 0.66
N HIS A 41 13.89 -3.50 0.50
CA HIS A 41 13.59 -4.23 -0.72
C HIS A 41 12.27 -3.74 -1.32
N PHE A 42 12.29 -3.45 -2.62
CA PHE A 42 11.09 -3.08 -3.37
C PHE A 42 10.46 -4.36 -3.91
N LEU A 43 9.22 -4.63 -3.50
CA LEU A 43 8.51 -5.87 -3.82
C LEU A 43 7.63 -5.70 -5.06
N LYS A 44 6.86 -4.60 -5.11
CA LYS A 44 5.97 -4.29 -6.23
C LYS A 44 5.93 -2.79 -6.47
N SER A 45 5.71 -2.37 -7.71
CA SER A 45 5.55 -0.97 -8.07
C SER A 45 4.47 -0.75 -9.11
N LEU A 46 3.72 0.33 -8.97
CA LEU A 46 2.74 0.81 -9.93
C LEU A 46 3.02 2.28 -10.25
N TYR A 47 2.96 2.64 -11.53
CA TYR A 47 3.30 3.99 -11.99
C TYR A 47 2.16 4.63 -12.77
N LEU A 48 1.79 5.85 -12.40
CA LEU A 48 0.79 6.66 -13.08
C LEU A 48 1.21 8.13 -12.98
N PRO A 49 1.88 8.70 -14.00
CA PRO A 49 2.40 10.06 -13.93
C PRO A 49 1.40 11.09 -13.37
N PRO A 50 1.83 11.97 -12.46
CA PRO A 50 3.17 12.13 -11.89
C PRO A 50 3.46 11.25 -10.66
N TYR A 51 2.66 10.22 -10.40
CA TYR A 51 2.70 9.40 -9.20
C TYR A 51 3.39 8.05 -9.40
N GLY A 52 3.98 7.55 -8.32
CA GLY A 52 4.42 6.16 -8.20
C GLY A 52 3.98 5.59 -6.86
N LEU A 53 3.62 4.31 -6.85
CA LEU A 53 3.21 3.57 -5.67
C LEU A 53 4.12 2.35 -5.54
N TYR A 54 4.69 2.15 -4.35
CA TYR A 54 5.68 1.09 -4.12
C TYR A 54 5.34 0.30 -2.86
N ALA A 55 5.26 -1.02 -2.98
CA ALA A 55 5.31 -1.92 -1.84
C ALA A 55 6.77 -2.22 -1.49
N VAL A 56 7.12 -2.06 -0.22
CA VAL A 56 8.48 -2.28 0.27
C VAL A 56 8.47 -3.19 1.49
N SER A 57 9.56 -3.92 1.69
CA SER A 57 9.88 -4.58 2.96
C SER A 57 11.24 -4.12 3.46
N TYR A 58 11.41 -4.07 4.77
CA TYR A 58 12.65 -3.62 5.40
C TYR A 58 12.73 -4.07 6.85
N LYS A 59 13.93 -4.00 7.43
CA LYS A 59 14.12 -4.11 8.88
C LYS A 59 14.15 -2.73 9.50
N ASN A 60 13.47 -2.56 10.62
CA ASN A 60 13.60 -1.34 11.40
C ASN A 60 14.89 -1.35 12.27
N ASP A 61 15.20 -0.25 12.94
CA ASP A 61 16.38 -0.14 13.82
C ASP A 61 16.35 -1.13 15.00
N ALA A 62 15.16 -1.66 15.37
CA ALA A 62 15.01 -2.73 16.34
C ALA A 62 15.22 -4.14 15.75
N GLY A 63 15.57 -4.25 14.46
CA GLY A 63 15.79 -5.50 13.74
C GLY A 63 14.52 -6.25 13.34
N GLN A 64 13.33 -5.66 13.55
CA GLN A 64 12.05 -6.27 13.22
C GLN A 64 11.75 -6.09 11.73
N GLN A 65 11.26 -7.15 11.09
CA GLN A 65 10.78 -7.08 9.72
C GLN A 65 9.48 -6.26 9.65
N ARG A 66 9.44 -5.34 8.69
CA ARG A 66 8.31 -4.44 8.41
C ARG A 66 8.01 -4.46 6.92
N GLY A 67 6.77 -4.10 6.59
CA GLY A 67 6.35 -3.77 5.25
C GLY A 67 5.67 -2.41 5.22
N GLY A 68 5.55 -1.84 4.03
CA GLY A 68 4.80 -0.61 3.84
C GLY A 68 4.55 -0.30 2.38
N ILE A 69 3.64 0.65 2.17
CA ILE A 69 3.26 1.16 0.86
C ILE A 69 3.59 2.64 0.84
N CYS A 70 4.42 3.04 -0.13
CA CYS A 70 4.89 4.41 -0.30
C CYS A 70 4.28 5.02 -1.56
N LEU A 71 3.49 6.09 -1.39
CA LEU A 71 3.09 6.95 -2.49
C LEU A 71 4.15 8.04 -2.68
N VAL A 72 4.70 8.13 -3.88
CA VAL A 72 5.58 9.21 -4.31
C VAL A 72 4.95 10.03 -5.42
N ARG A 73 5.35 11.30 -5.53
CA ARG A 73 4.97 12.21 -6.60
C ARG A 73 6.20 12.93 -7.13
N GLN A 74 6.29 13.06 -8.45
CA GLN A 74 7.26 13.93 -9.10
C GLN A 74 6.72 15.36 -9.13
N ASP A 75 7.51 16.34 -8.68
CA ASP A 75 7.16 17.75 -8.79
C ASP A 75 7.49 18.33 -10.17
N GLU A 76 7.21 19.63 -10.36
CA GLU A 76 7.41 20.33 -11.63
C GLU A 76 8.90 20.44 -12.02
N GLN A 77 9.80 20.34 -11.05
CA GLN A 77 11.25 20.35 -11.23
C GLN A 77 11.78 18.96 -11.60
N GLY A 78 10.94 17.92 -11.55
CA GLY A 78 11.31 16.54 -11.82
C GLY A 78 11.83 15.78 -10.61
N GLU A 79 11.71 16.35 -9.41
CA GLU A 79 12.19 15.76 -8.15
C GLU A 79 11.09 14.89 -7.51
N TRP A 80 11.49 13.75 -6.94
CA TRP A 80 10.57 12.81 -6.33
C TRP A 80 10.41 13.08 -4.84
N GLN A 81 9.15 13.15 -4.39
CA GLN A 81 8.81 13.36 -2.99
C GLN A 81 7.87 12.27 -2.50
N VAL A 82 8.14 11.70 -1.33
CA VAL A 82 7.19 10.81 -0.63
C VAL A 82 6.03 11.65 -0.12
N ARG A 83 4.82 11.31 -0.54
CA ARG A 83 3.57 11.98 -0.15
C ARG A 83 2.88 11.29 1.00
N SER A 84 2.95 9.97 1.03
CA SER A 84 2.35 9.17 2.09
C SER A 84 3.10 7.85 2.23
N VAL A 85 3.15 7.35 3.46
CA VAL A 85 3.62 6.02 3.79
C VAL A 85 2.58 5.40 4.70
N VAL A 86 2.08 4.23 4.33
CA VAL A 86 1.33 3.39 5.25
C VAL A 86 2.18 2.17 5.55
N HIS A 87 2.48 1.97 6.82
CA HIS A 87 3.17 0.79 7.31
C HIS A 87 2.15 -0.32 7.54
N ASP A 88 2.57 -1.57 7.34
CA ASP A 88 1.77 -2.71 7.76
C ASP A 88 1.55 -2.60 9.27
N ASN A 89 0.32 -2.30 9.67
CA ASN A 89 -0.03 -2.20 11.07
C ASN A 89 0.03 -3.61 11.68
N GLU A 90 1.00 -3.84 12.57
CA GLU A 90 1.01 -5.01 13.48
C GLU A 90 -0.28 -5.15 14.29
N LYS A 91 -1.13 -4.10 14.33
CA LYS A 91 -2.30 -3.98 15.20
C LYS A 91 -3.66 -4.02 14.52
N ARG A 92 -3.79 -4.32 13.21
CA ARG A 92 -5.11 -4.78 12.77
C ARG A 92 -5.29 -6.17 13.34
N GLN A 93 -6.01 -6.25 14.46
CA GLN A 93 -6.46 -7.53 14.98
C GLN A 93 -7.37 -8.12 13.91
N ILE A 94 -6.85 -9.11 13.20
CA ILE A 94 -7.64 -10.01 12.38
C ILE A 94 -8.72 -10.54 13.32
N THR A 95 -9.99 -10.34 13.00
CA THR A 95 -11.05 -10.82 13.87
C THR A 95 -10.99 -12.35 13.93
N GLN A 96 -11.49 -12.94 15.00
CA GLN A 96 -11.55 -14.39 15.10
C GLN A 96 -12.36 -15.00 13.95
N GLU A 97 -13.36 -14.26 13.44
CA GLU A 97 -14.14 -14.62 12.25
C GLU A 97 -13.31 -14.55 10.97
N GLU A 98 -12.46 -13.53 10.78
CA GLU A 98 -11.52 -13.44 9.65
C GLU A 98 -10.45 -14.56 9.70
N MET A 99 -9.97 -14.92 10.89
CA MET A 99 -9.04 -16.06 11.05
C MET A 99 -9.69 -17.42 10.82
N GLN A 100 -10.97 -17.55 11.16
CA GLN A 100 -11.75 -18.79 10.97
C GLN A 100 -12.39 -18.86 9.59
N ALA A 101 -12.37 -17.77 8.81
CA ALA A 101 -12.90 -17.76 7.47
C ALA A 101 -12.05 -18.66 6.57
N SER A 102 -12.67 -19.72 6.05
CA SER A 102 -12.06 -20.58 5.03
C SER A 102 -12.09 -19.94 3.63
N GLN A 103 -12.08 -18.60 3.53
CA GLN A 103 -12.26 -17.85 2.28
C GLN A 103 -11.09 -16.88 2.09
N PRO A 104 -10.69 -16.59 0.85
CA PRO A 104 -9.62 -15.62 0.62
C PRO A 104 -10.09 -14.23 0.99
N TRP A 105 -9.16 -13.39 1.43
CA TRP A 105 -9.45 -12.00 1.75
C TRP A 105 -8.32 -11.05 1.43
N VAL A 106 -8.67 -9.78 1.26
CA VAL A 106 -7.71 -8.73 0.94
C VAL A 106 -7.65 -7.71 2.06
N LEU A 107 -6.43 -7.40 2.48
CA LEU A 107 -6.12 -6.40 3.47
C LEU A 107 -5.52 -5.18 2.76
N LEU A 108 -6.32 -4.14 2.55
CA LEU A 108 -5.85 -2.91 1.93
C LEU A 108 -5.74 -1.76 2.94
N SER A 109 -4.71 -0.95 2.73
CA SER A 109 -4.59 0.39 3.29
C SER A 109 -4.43 1.40 2.16
N GLY A 110 -4.80 2.66 2.40
CA GLY A 110 -4.71 3.69 1.37
C GLY A 110 -5.41 4.99 1.78
N ALA A 111 -5.44 5.95 0.86
CA ALA A 111 -6.17 7.19 1.01
C ALA A 111 -7.45 7.14 0.17
N VAL A 112 -8.59 7.09 0.85
CA VAL A 112 -9.92 7.12 0.21
C VAL A 112 -10.49 8.52 0.30
N GLY A 113 -11.05 9.01 -0.81
CA GLY A 113 -11.63 10.36 -0.88
C GLY A 113 -10.63 11.48 -1.22
N GLU A 114 -9.35 11.15 -1.39
CA GLU A 114 -8.32 12.08 -1.86
C GLU A 114 -8.03 11.88 -3.36
N LYS A 115 -7.32 12.84 -3.95
CA LYS A 115 -6.75 12.74 -5.30
C LYS A 115 -5.22 12.83 -5.22
N PRO A 116 -4.47 11.83 -5.71
CA PRO A 116 -4.94 10.61 -6.37
C PRO A 116 -5.57 9.63 -5.38
N PHE A 117 -6.48 8.77 -5.86
CA PHE A 117 -6.83 7.57 -5.11
C PHE A 117 -5.65 6.61 -5.16
N TRP A 118 -5.31 6.02 -4.02
CA TRP A 118 -4.37 4.92 -3.97
C TRP A 118 -4.74 3.97 -2.84
N ALA A 119 -4.48 2.69 -3.07
CA ALA A 119 -4.60 1.64 -2.09
C ALA A 119 -3.60 0.53 -2.39
N GLY A 120 -3.28 -0.27 -1.40
CA GLY A 120 -2.52 -1.49 -1.61
C GLY A 120 -2.48 -2.32 -0.34
N GLY A 121 -1.93 -3.52 -0.47
CA GLY A 121 -1.69 -4.40 0.67
C GLY A 121 -1.68 -5.85 0.23
N SER A 122 -2.15 -6.72 1.11
CA SER A 122 -1.91 -8.15 0.99
C SER A 122 -3.19 -8.94 0.69
N VAL A 123 -3.06 -9.99 -0.12
CA VAL A 123 -4.06 -11.01 -0.37
C VAL A 123 -3.72 -12.25 0.44
N ILE A 124 -4.67 -12.71 1.25
CA ILE A 124 -4.55 -13.95 2.01
C ILE A 124 -5.41 -14.98 1.28
N ASP A 125 -4.76 -15.87 0.53
CA ASP A 125 -5.41 -16.71 -0.48
C ASP A 125 -6.15 -17.93 0.08
N HIS A 126 -5.68 -18.52 1.18
CA HIS A 126 -6.21 -19.79 1.71
C HIS A 126 -6.31 -20.96 0.69
N GLY A 127 -5.51 -20.95 -0.38
CA GLY A 127 -5.46 -22.02 -1.39
C GLY A 127 -6.52 -21.90 -2.49
N PHE A 128 -7.21 -20.77 -2.61
CA PHE A 128 -8.22 -20.54 -3.64
C PHE A 128 -7.62 -20.11 -4.99
N GLY A 129 -6.31 -19.84 -5.04
CA GLY A 129 -5.61 -19.48 -6.27
C GLY A 129 -6.05 -18.12 -6.83
N VAL A 130 -6.30 -17.16 -5.93
CA VAL A 130 -6.57 -15.76 -6.27
C VAL A 130 -5.35 -15.18 -6.97
N THR A 131 -5.58 -14.67 -8.17
CA THR A 131 -4.53 -14.11 -9.03
C THR A 131 -4.84 -12.68 -9.46
N HIS A 132 -6.09 -12.23 -9.32
CA HIS A 132 -6.51 -10.90 -9.72
C HIS A 132 -7.46 -10.30 -8.68
N VAL A 133 -7.32 -9.01 -8.43
CA VAL A 133 -8.21 -8.25 -7.55
C VAL A 133 -8.71 -7.02 -8.31
N LEU A 134 -10.03 -6.87 -8.35
CA LEU A 134 -10.71 -5.72 -8.93
C LEU A 134 -11.36 -4.90 -7.80
N LEU A 135 -11.01 -3.63 -7.70
CA LEU A 135 -11.73 -2.66 -6.90
C LEU A 135 -12.86 -2.02 -7.70
N ARG A 136 -14.04 -1.95 -7.08
CA ARG A 136 -15.23 -1.28 -7.59
C ARG A 136 -15.71 -0.22 -6.62
N GLY A 137 -15.61 1.05 -7.01
CA GLY A 137 -16.21 2.17 -6.29
C GLY A 137 -17.71 2.28 -6.57
N SER A 138 -18.45 2.92 -5.66
CA SER A 138 -19.89 3.16 -5.82
C SER A 138 -20.25 4.08 -6.99
N ASN A 139 -19.28 4.91 -7.43
CA ASN A 139 -19.36 5.74 -8.63
C ASN A 139 -19.02 5.00 -9.94
N GLY A 140 -18.86 3.67 -9.89
CA GLY A 140 -18.58 2.83 -11.06
C GLY A 140 -17.12 2.85 -11.53
N VAL A 141 -16.22 3.55 -10.84
CA VAL A 141 -14.77 3.48 -11.11
C VAL A 141 -14.28 2.06 -10.78
N LEU A 142 -13.50 1.49 -11.71
CA LEU A 142 -12.90 0.17 -11.60
C LEU A 142 -11.37 0.30 -11.63
N LEU A 143 -10.68 -0.43 -10.74
CA LEU A 143 -9.22 -0.55 -10.75
C LEU A 143 -8.84 -2.01 -10.55
N GLU A 144 -7.90 -2.50 -11.33
CA GLU A 144 -7.51 -3.91 -11.31
C GLU A 144 -6.00 -4.03 -11.08
N ASP A 145 -5.61 -5.07 -10.35
CA ASP A 145 -4.22 -5.49 -10.26
C ASP A 145 -4.11 -7.02 -10.17
N SER A 146 -3.00 -7.55 -10.67
CA SER A 146 -2.62 -8.95 -10.50
C SER A 146 -1.96 -9.15 -9.14
N VAL A 147 -2.21 -10.29 -8.50
CA VAL A 147 -1.56 -10.66 -7.25
C VAL A 147 -0.14 -11.15 -7.55
N GLU A 148 0.86 -10.44 -7.02
CA GLU A 148 2.27 -10.82 -7.12
C GLU A 148 2.85 -10.90 -5.71
N GLU A 149 3.41 -12.06 -5.34
CA GLU A 149 3.91 -12.29 -3.98
C GLU A 149 2.89 -11.94 -2.87
N ASN A 150 1.61 -12.23 -3.12
CA ASN A 150 0.47 -11.88 -2.26
C ASN A 150 0.21 -10.37 -2.14
N LEU A 151 0.78 -9.52 -3.00
CA LEU A 151 0.60 -8.07 -2.97
C LEU A 151 -0.24 -7.58 -4.14
N VAL A 152 -1.02 -6.53 -3.86
CA VAL A 152 -1.75 -5.74 -4.87
C VAL A 152 -1.60 -4.25 -4.59
N LEU A 153 -1.54 -3.46 -5.65
CA LEU A 153 -1.40 -2.00 -5.67
C LEU A 153 -2.42 -1.40 -6.62
N PHE A 154 -3.11 -0.34 -6.18
CA PHE A 154 -4.10 0.40 -6.94
C PHE A 154 -3.77 1.88 -6.91
N LEU A 155 -3.81 2.53 -8.08
CA LEU A 155 -3.51 3.95 -8.22
C LEU A 155 -4.38 4.55 -9.33
N ALA A 156 -5.05 5.67 -9.04
CA ALA A 156 -5.87 6.38 -10.00
C ALA A 156 -5.78 7.89 -9.79
N ASP A 157 -5.81 8.64 -10.90
CA ASP A 157 -5.92 10.10 -10.91
C ASP A 157 -7.33 10.61 -10.54
N LYS A 158 -8.31 9.70 -10.56
CA LYS A 158 -9.70 9.92 -10.17
C LYS A 158 -9.96 9.46 -8.74
N GLN A 159 -10.97 10.07 -8.13
CA GLN A 159 -11.46 9.66 -6.83
C GLN A 159 -12.32 8.38 -6.98
N MET A 160 -12.10 7.43 -6.08
CA MET A 160 -12.98 6.27 -5.91
C MET A 160 -13.93 6.56 -4.74
N GLU A 161 -15.24 6.38 -4.97
CA GLU A 161 -16.26 6.66 -3.95
C GLU A 161 -16.62 5.41 -3.15
N THR A 162 -16.90 5.60 -1.86
CA THR A 162 -17.33 4.52 -0.96
C THR A 162 -18.83 4.22 -1.11
N PRO A 163 -19.28 2.99 -0.80
CA PRO A 163 -18.47 1.82 -0.44
C PRO A 163 -17.59 1.34 -1.61
N ILE A 164 -16.37 0.90 -1.28
CA ILE A 164 -15.46 0.26 -2.25
C ILE A 164 -15.47 -1.24 -1.97
N GLU A 165 -15.75 -2.00 -3.02
CA GLU A 165 -15.73 -3.46 -3.00
C GLU A 165 -14.46 -3.99 -3.68
N ALA A 166 -13.85 -5.02 -3.09
CA ALA A 166 -12.84 -5.84 -3.74
C ALA A 166 -13.47 -7.14 -4.22
N LEU A 167 -13.27 -7.45 -5.49
CA LEU A 167 -13.69 -8.69 -6.14
C LEU A 167 -12.42 -9.50 -6.43
N LEU A 168 -12.33 -10.70 -5.87
CA LEU A 168 -11.16 -11.56 -5.95
C LEU A 168 -11.42 -12.66 -6.99
N TYR A 169 -10.54 -12.79 -7.99
CA TYR A 169 -10.67 -13.75 -9.08
C TYR A 169 -9.49 -14.72 -9.11
N ASN A 170 -9.77 -15.96 -9.51
CA ASN A 170 -8.74 -16.95 -9.80
C ASN A 170 -8.21 -16.84 -11.25
N HIS A 171 -7.27 -17.71 -11.61
CA HIS A 171 -6.64 -17.71 -12.94
C HIS A 171 -7.60 -18.07 -14.09
N GLN A 172 -8.74 -18.70 -13.81
CA GLN A 172 -9.82 -18.93 -14.77
C GLN A 172 -10.81 -17.75 -14.84
N GLN A 173 -10.49 -16.60 -14.25
CA GLN A 173 -11.37 -15.43 -14.16
C GLN A 173 -12.71 -15.73 -13.48
N THR A 174 -12.74 -16.76 -12.62
CA THR A 174 -13.91 -17.05 -11.79
C THR A 174 -13.86 -16.19 -10.54
N LEU A 175 -14.95 -15.47 -10.26
CA LEU A 175 -15.11 -14.71 -9.03
C LEU A 175 -15.15 -15.67 -7.84
N ILE A 176 -14.20 -15.53 -6.93
CA ILE A 176 -14.09 -16.33 -5.70
C ILE A 176 -14.81 -15.64 -4.53
N SER A 177 -14.58 -14.33 -4.35
CA SER A 177 -15.08 -13.60 -3.19
C SER A 177 -15.30 -12.12 -3.50
N THR A 178 -16.25 -11.49 -2.80
CA THR A 178 -16.54 -10.06 -2.83
C THR A 178 -16.51 -9.51 -1.41
N GLN A 179 -15.76 -8.42 -1.19
CA GLN A 179 -15.53 -7.85 0.14
C GLN A 179 -15.67 -6.33 0.13
N THR A 180 -16.41 -5.74 1.08
CA THR A 180 -16.40 -4.28 1.28
C THR A 180 -15.16 -3.88 2.08
N ILE A 181 -14.20 -3.22 1.43
CA ILE A 181 -12.91 -2.86 2.05
C ILE A 181 -12.94 -1.46 2.66
N PHE A 182 -13.63 -0.52 2.02
CA PHE A 182 -13.81 0.83 2.55
C PHE A 182 -15.29 1.16 2.63
N ARG A 183 -15.81 1.27 3.86
CA ARG A 183 -17.23 1.56 4.12
C ARG A 183 -17.50 3.05 4.06
N ARG A 184 -18.76 3.40 3.74
CA ARG A 184 -19.26 4.77 3.94
C ARG A 184 -19.32 5.03 5.45
N TRP A 185 -18.76 6.15 5.89
CA TRP A 185 -18.94 6.58 7.27
C TRP A 185 -20.37 7.08 7.42
N GLU A 186 -21.18 6.39 8.21
CA GLU A 186 -22.46 6.93 8.67
C GLU A 186 -22.15 8.01 9.71
N LYS A 187 -22.66 9.23 9.48
CA LYS A 187 -22.58 10.34 10.44
C LYS A 187 -23.73 10.27 11.43
#